data_AF-Q22RV0-F1
#
_entry.id   AF-Q22RV0-F1
#
_cell.length_a   1.000
_cell.length_b   1.000
_cell.length_c   1.000
_cell.angle_alpha   90.00
_cell.angle_beta   90.00
_cell.angle_gamma   90.00
#
_symmetry.space_group_name_H-M   'P 1'
#
loop_
_entity.id
_entity.type
_entity.pdbx_description
1 polymer ?
#
loop_
_entity_poly.entity_id
_entity_poly.type
_entity_poly.pdbx_seq_one_letter_code
_entity_poly.pdbx_strand_id
1 'polypeptide(L)'
;MDDIQDNFANDLKSVNFQVALDVFKKEEIILQGKKENFDLYLIERLFPVLLEGLERLSREVEAHKEKPEEVRERFNPCIFLGQYLMRNNPKHNENKKDQLQYKQIYEYVRYERFKRHFETKKQQFLKLFMNSIKKEQAHCDQNQMKSFYKDIDDKLKLNGSLNEFVNSNKTLRQLKQNVSFDNVLNELTKYCSHHQNLTLESFNILF
;
A
#
# COMPACT_ATOMS: atom_id res chain seq x y z
N MET A 1 28.07 -3.39 -13.82
CA MET A 1 26.95 -4.32 -13.54
C MET A 1 25.79 -3.42 -13.21
N ASP A 2 25.04 -3.03 -14.24
CA ASP A 2 23.79 -2.33 -14.03
C ASP A 2 22.79 -3.41 -13.62
N ASP A 3 22.76 -3.68 -12.31
CA ASP A 3 21.71 -4.47 -11.73
C ASP A 3 20.40 -3.78 -12.09
N ILE A 4 19.54 -4.53 -12.77
CA ILE A 4 18.14 -4.23 -12.94
C ILE A 4 17.55 -4.19 -11.52
N GLN A 5 17.75 -3.07 -10.82
CA GLN A 5 16.84 -2.64 -9.76
C GLN A 5 15.55 -2.21 -10.45
N ASP A 6 14.90 -3.15 -11.12
CA ASP A 6 13.51 -3.00 -11.49
C ASP A 6 12.78 -2.81 -10.18
N ASN A 7 12.30 -1.58 -10.02
CA ASN A 7 11.67 -1.14 -8.82
C ASN A 7 10.39 -1.95 -8.67
N PHE A 8 10.40 -3.02 -7.87
CA PHE A 8 9.21 -3.84 -7.60
C PHE A 8 7.98 -3.00 -7.27
N ALA A 9 8.13 -1.81 -6.67
CA ALA A 9 7.00 -0.90 -6.44
C ALA A 9 6.36 -0.35 -7.73
N ASN A 10 7.11 -0.28 -8.83
CA ASN A 10 6.60 -0.03 -10.18
C ASN A 10 5.91 -1.28 -10.74
N ASP A 11 6.46 -2.47 -10.54
CA ASP A 11 5.83 -3.73 -10.99
C ASP A 11 4.49 -3.97 -10.29
N LEU A 12 4.37 -3.59 -9.01
CA LEU A 12 3.11 -3.57 -8.28
C LEU A 12 2.03 -2.76 -9.01
N LYS A 13 2.40 -1.77 -9.82
CA LYS A 13 1.45 -0.95 -10.60
C LYS A 13 1.20 -1.51 -12.01
N SER A 14 1.97 -2.51 -12.44
CA SER A 14 1.81 -3.12 -13.75
C SER A 14 0.49 -3.90 -13.83
N VAL A 15 -0.12 -3.89 -15.03
CA VAL A 15 -1.40 -4.58 -15.27
C VAL A 15 -1.25 -6.08 -15.01
N ASN A 16 -0.16 -6.69 -15.48
CA ASN A 16 0.08 -8.12 -15.33
C ASN A 16 0.17 -8.53 -13.85
N PHE A 17 0.89 -7.75 -13.03
CA PHE A 17 0.99 -8.04 -11.61
C PHE A 17 -0.34 -7.83 -10.90
N GLN A 18 -1.10 -6.79 -11.27
CA GLN A 18 -2.42 -6.55 -10.70
C GLN A 18 -3.42 -7.68 -11.03
N VAL A 19 -3.41 -8.20 -12.26
CA VAL A 19 -4.25 -9.34 -12.66
C VAL A 19 -3.90 -10.58 -11.84
N ALA A 20 -2.61 -10.84 -11.61
CA ALA A 20 -2.18 -11.96 -10.77
C ALA A 20 -2.60 -11.76 -9.29
N LEU A 21 -2.50 -10.53 -8.77
CA LEU A 21 -2.92 -10.19 -7.41
C LEU A 21 -4.43 -10.25 -7.20
N ASP A 22 -5.23 -9.99 -8.23
CA ASP A 22 -6.70 -9.97 -8.13
C ASP A 22 -7.27 -11.30 -7.63
N VAL A 23 -6.57 -12.41 -7.88
CA VAL A 23 -6.91 -13.73 -7.35
C VAL A 23 -6.91 -13.73 -5.81
N PHE A 24 -5.96 -13.04 -5.20
CA PHE A 24 -5.78 -13.00 -3.74
C PHE A 24 -6.54 -11.86 -3.05
N LYS A 25 -7.05 -10.86 -3.79
CA LYS A 25 -7.75 -9.69 -3.22
C LYS A 25 -9.03 -10.04 -2.46
N LYS A 26 -9.62 -11.21 -2.73
CA LYS A 26 -10.85 -11.68 -2.07
C LYS A 26 -10.57 -12.53 -0.83
N GLU A 27 -9.30 -12.87 -0.58
CA GLU A 27 -8.91 -13.74 0.51
C GLU A 27 -8.53 -12.93 1.74
N GLU A 28 -9.07 -13.34 2.89
CA GLU A 28 -8.69 -12.82 4.20
C GLU A 28 -7.91 -13.89 4.96
N ILE A 29 -6.87 -13.47 5.67
CA ILE A 29 -6.14 -14.33 6.60
C ILE A 29 -6.26 -13.79 8.03
N ILE A 30 -6.12 -14.69 9.01
CA ILE A 30 -6.08 -14.31 10.42
C ILE A 30 -4.63 -14.29 10.87
N LEU A 31 -4.13 -13.10 11.18
CA LEU A 31 -2.79 -12.88 11.72
C LEU A 31 -2.91 -12.32 13.13
N GLN A 32 -2.42 -13.07 14.13
CA GLN A 32 -2.45 -12.64 15.53
C GLN A 32 -3.84 -12.21 16.01
N GLY A 33 -4.89 -12.90 15.55
CA GLY A 33 -6.28 -12.59 15.88
C GLY A 33 -6.89 -11.42 15.11
N LYS A 34 -6.16 -10.76 14.20
CA LYS A 34 -6.66 -9.71 13.32
C LYS A 34 -6.88 -10.23 11.90
N LYS A 35 -7.98 -9.81 11.28
CA LYS A 35 -8.23 -10.04 9.86
C LYS A 35 -7.32 -9.14 9.02
N GLU A 36 -6.63 -9.73 8.06
CA GLU A 36 -5.76 -9.03 7.12
C GLU A 36 -6.08 -9.44 5.68
N ASN A 37 -5.89 -8.52 4.74
CA ASN A 37 -6.04 -8.80 3.32
C ASN A 37 -4.85 -9.65 2.87
N PHE A 38 -5.11 -10.83 2.30
CA PHE A 38 -4.04 -11.79 1.99
C PHE A 38 -3.04 -11.25 0.98
N ASP A 39 -3.51 -10.59 -0.07
CA ASP A 39 -2.67 -9.97 -1.09
C ASP A 39 -1.75 -8.88 -0.51
N LEU A 40 -2.27 -8.03 0.39
CA LEU A 40 -1.48 -7.01 1.06
C LEU A 40 -0.43 -7.61 1.99
N TYR A 41 -0.75 -8.73 2.65
CA TYR A 41 0.22 -9.49 3.43
C TYR A 41 1.35 -10.04 2.54
N LEU A 42 1.03 -10.62 1.39
CA LEU A 42 2.03 -11.14 0.45
C LEU A 42 2.98 -10.02 -0.02
N ILE A 43 2.42 -8.88 -0.42
CA ILE A 43 3.17 -7.71 -0.90
C ILE A 43 4.06 -7.13 0.19
N GLU A 44 3.54 -6.97 1.41
CA GLU A 44 4.28 -6.32 2.51
C GLU A 44 5.33 -7.25 3.14
N ARG A 45 5.05 -8.55 3.24
CA ARG A 45 5.82 -9.47 4.10
C ARG A 45 6.61 -10.52 3.35
N LEU A 46 6.11 -11.00 2.20
CA LEU A 46 6.67 -12.18 1.53
C LEU A 46 7.41 -11.83 0.25
N PHE A 47 6.74 -11.17 -0.70
CA PHE A 47 7.28 -10.86 -2.02
C PHE A 47 8.60 -10.08 -2.02
N PRO A 48 8.85 -9.11 -1.12
CA PRO A 48 10.09 -8.33 -1.14
C PRO A 48 11.36 -9.17 -0.98
N VAL A 49 11.26 -10.35 -0.35
CA VAL A 49 12.39 -11.28 -0.19
C VAL A 49 12.23 -12.51 -1.05
N LEU A 50 11.00 -12.98 -1.23
CA LEU A 50 10.72 -14.20 -1.99
C LEU A 50 11.09 -14.03 -3.46
N LEU A 51 10.77 -12.89 -4.08
CA LEU A 51 11.06 -12.67 -5.50
C LEU A 51 12.58 -12.64 -5.76
N GLU A 52 13.33 -11.90 -4.93
CA GLU A 52 14.80 -11.90 -5.00
C GLU A 52 15.37 -13.31 -4.77
N GLY A 53 14.79 -14.06 -3.83
CA GLY A 53 15.17 -15.43 -3.54
C GLY A 53 14.90 -16.41 -4.69
N LEU A 54 13.77 -16.26 -5.36
CA LEU A 54 13.39 -17.08 -6.53
C LEU A 54 14.28 -16.76 -7.73
N GLU A 55 14.61 -15.50 -7.95
CA GLU A 55 15.55 -15.10 -9.01
C GLU A 55 16.94 -15.70 -8.76
N ARG A 56 17.47 -15.56 -7.55
CA ARG A 56 18.76 -16.16 -7.19
C ARG A 56 18.71 -17.68 -7.28
N LEU A 57 17.61 -18.30 -6.83
CA LEU A 57 17.42 -19.74 -6.98
C LEU A 57 17.43 -20.14 -8.46
N SER A 58 16.77 -19.40 -9.33
CA SER A 58 16.76 -19.67 -10.78
C SER A 58 18.17 -19.65 -11.35
N ARG A 59 18.99 -18.64 -11.00
CA ARG A 59 20.39 -18.55 -11.45
C ARG A 59 21.23 -19.72 -10.91
N GLU A 60 21.03 -20.09 -9.65
CA GLU A 60 21.72 -21.24 -9.05
C GLU A 60 21.33 -22.55 -9.72
N VAL A 61 20.05 -22.76 -10.03
CA VAL A 61 19.59 -23.95 -10.76
C VAL A 61 20.26 -24.03 -12.12
N GLU A 62 20.31 -22.93 -12.88
CA GLU A 62 21.01 -22.90 -14.17
C GLU A 62 22.51 -23.19 -14.02
N ALA A 63 23.18 -22.55 -13.05
CA ALA A 63 24.60 -22.79 -12.77
C ALA A 63 24.89 -24.24 -12.35
N HIS A 64 23.93 -24.93 -11.71
CA HIS A 64 24.09 -26.34 -11.37
C HIS A 64 23.92 -27.27 -12.57
N LYS A 65 23.21 -26.90 -13.64
CA LYS A 65 23.07 -27.76 -14.84
C LYS A 65 24.42 -28.08 -15.49
N GLU A 66 25.38 -27.17 -15.40
CA GLU A 66 26.74 -27.32 -15.95
C GLU A 66 27.69 -28.11 -15.03
N LYS A 67 27.26 -28.45 -13.80
CA LYS A 67 28.09 -29.17 -12.82
C LYS A 67 28.01 -30.69 -13.01
N PRO A 68 29.02 -31.45 -12.52
CA PRO A 68 28.96 -32.91 -12.47
C PRO A 68 27.71 -33.42 -11.76
N GLU A 69 27.22 -34.58 -12.17
CA GLU A 69 25.98 -35.20 -11.67
C GLU A 69 25.96 -35.35 -10.14
N GLU A 70 27.07 -35.82 -9.55
CA GLU A 70 27.24 -35.98 -8.10
C GLU A 70 27.04 -34.69 -7.30
N VAL A 71 27.35 -33.54 -7.91
CA VAL A 71 27.19 -32.21 -7.30
C VAL A 71 25.76 -31.72 -7.48
N ARG A 72 25.15 -32.00 -8.65
CA ARG A 72 23.75 -31.67 -8.93
C ARG A 72 22.79 -32.39 -8.00
N GLU A 73 23.00 -33.68 -7.75
CA GLU A 73 22.12 -34.48 -6.88
C GLU A 73 22.10 -33.98 -5.42
N ARG A 74 23.15 -33.31 -4.98
CA ARG A 74 23.24 -32.72 -3.63
C ARG A 74 22.54 -31.37 -3.51
N PHE A 75 22.27 -30.70 -4.63
CA PHE A 75 21.61 -29.41 -4.61
C PHE A 75 20.12 -29.56 -4.34
N ASN A 76 19.64 -28.95 -3.26
CA ASN A 76 18.22 -28.92 -2.92
C ASN A 76 17.68 -27.48 -3.05
N PRO A 77 16.88 -27.18 -4.10
CA PRO A 77 16.29 -25.87 -4.33
C PRO A 77 15.51 -25.30 -3.14
N CYS A 78 14.75 -26.15 -2.43
CA CYS A 78 13.95 -25.74 -1.29
C CYS A 78 14.83 -25.35 -0.10
N ILE A 79 15.89 -26.11 0.17
CA ILE A 79 16.84 -25.79 1.24
C ILE A 79 17.57 -24.48 0.91
N PHE A 80 18.02 -24.32 -0.33
CA PHE A 80 18.66 -23.08 -0.78
C PHE A 80 17.76 -21.87 -0.55
N LEU A 81 16.50 -21.94 -1.02
CA LEU A 81 15.54 -20.86 -0.86
C LEU A 81 15.23 -20.60 0.61
N GLY A 82 15.02 -21.65 1.41
CA GLY A 82 14.77 -21.52 2.85
C GLY A 82 15.90 -20.80 3.57
N GLN A 83 17.15 -21.20 3.31
CA GLN A 83 18.33 -20.52 3.85
C GLN A 83 18.42 -19.06 3.38
N TYR A 84 18.13 -18.81 2.11
CA TYR A 84 18.12 -17.47 1.55
C TYR A 84 17.10 -16.57 2.28
N LEU A 85 15.86 -17.02 2.42
CA LEU A 85 14.79 -16.28 3.11
C LEU A 85 15.15 -15.98 4.56
N MET A 86 15.74 -16.94 5.28
CA MET A 86 16.17 -16.75 6.68
C MET A 86 17.28 -15.69 6.79
N ARG A 87 18.30 -15.74 5.93
CA ARG A 87 19.42 -14.78 5.94
C ARG A 87 19.00 -13.37 5.51
N ASN A 88 17.97 -13.27 4.67
CA ASN A 88 17.51 -12.01 4.10
C ASN A 88 16.21 -11.48 4.72
N ASN A 89 15.83 -12.00 5.89
CA ASN A 89 14.60 -11.58 6.56
C ASN A 89 14.68 -10.08 6.94
N PRO A 90 13.74 -9.22 6.48
CA PRO A 90 13.82 -7.77 6.69
C PRO A 90 13.61 -7.38 8.16
N LYS A 91 13.04 -8.28 8.98
CA LYS A 91 12.93 -8.08 10.44
C LYS A 91 14.28 -8.13 11.16
N HIS A 92 15.26 -8.82 10.57
CA HIS A 92 16.57 -9.06 11.19
C HIS A 92 17.72 -8.43 10.40
N ASN A 93 17.43 -7.75 9.30
CA ASN A 93 18.41 -7.13 8.42
C ASN A 93 18.10 -5.64 8.23
N GLU A 94 18.68 -4.81 9.08
CA GLU A 94 18.45 -3.36 9.10
C GLU A 94 18.81 -2.70 7.75
N ASN A 95 19.86 -3.19 7.09
CA ASN A 95 20.29 -2.70 5.78
C ASN A 95 19.24 -2.92 4.67
N LYS A 96 18.34 -3.89 4.81
CA LYS A 96 17.23 -4.10 3.86
C LYS A 96 16.02 -3.22 4.17
N LYS A 97 15.76 -2.95 5.45
CA LYS A 97 14.58 -2.19 5.89
C LYS A 97 14.58 -0.74 5.38
N ASP A 98 15.75 -0.12 5.31
CA ASP A 98 15.89 1.28 4.90
C ASP A 98 16.02 1.49 3.38
N GLN A 99 16.04 0.40 2.60
CA GLN A 99 16.09 0.48 1.15
C GLN A 99 14.84 1.17 0.60
N LEU A 100 15.04 2.01 -0.42
CA LEU A 100 13.98 2.79 -1.05
C LEU A 100 12.79 1.93 -1.49
N GLN A 101 13.07 0.74 -2.03
CA GLN A 101 12.06 -0.23 -2.47
C GLN A 101 11.10 -0.62 -1.33
N TYR A 102 11.64 -0.92 -0.14
CA TYR A 102 10.82 -1.30 1.02
C TYR A 102 9.93 -0.14 1.50
N LYS A 103 10.44 1.09 1.44
CA LYS A 103 9.63 2.29 1.74
C LYS A 103 8.47 2.44 0.76
N GLN A 104 8.74 2.26 -0.53
CA GLN A 104 7.72 2.36 -1.58
C GLN A 104 6.67 1.24 -1.49
N ILE A 105 7.08 0.01 -1.19
CA ILE A 105 6.16 -1.10 -0.90
C ILE A 105 5.27 -0.76 0.29
N TYR A 106 5.86 -0.27 1.37
CA TYR A 106 5.10 0.10 2.57
C TYR A 106 4.09 1.21 2.30
N GLU A 107 4.48 2.26 1.57
CA GLU A 107 3.59 3.34 1.14
C GLU A 107 2.44 2.81 0.27
N TYR A 108 2.74 1.93 -0.70
CA TYR A 108 1.74 1.29 -1.54
C TYR A 108 0.72 0.48 -0.73
N VAL A 109 1.20 -0.40 0.15
CA VAL A 109 0.34 -1.25 0.98
C VAL A 109 -0.53 -0.39 1.89
N ARG A 110 0.06 0.65 2.50
CA ARG A 110 -0.68 1.57 3.37
C ARG A 110 -1.75 2.34 2.60
N TYR A 111 -1.44 2.82 1.40
CA TYR A 111 -2.42 3.44 0.51
C TYR A 111 -3.57 2.49 0.18
N GLU A 112 -3.29 1.26 -0.23
CA GLU A 112 -4.32 0.27 -0.56
C GLU A 112 -5.17 -0.13 0.66
N ARG A 113 -4.59 -0.21 1.87
CA ARG A 113 -5.35 -0.42 3.12
C ARG A 113 -6.39 0.69 3.34
N PHE A 114 -5.97 1.96 3.26
CA PHE A 114 -6.90 3.09 3.41
C PHE A 114 -7.94 3.14 2.30
N LYS A 115 -7.54 2.90 1.05
CA LYS A 115 -8.43 2.88 -0.11
C LYS A 115 -9.56 1.86 0.08
N ARG A 116 -9.23 0.61 0.47
CA ARG A 116 -10.23 -0.43 0.73
C ARG A 116 -11.14 -0.09 1.90
N HIS A 117 -10.57 0.47 2.97
CA HIS A 117 -11.34 0.91 4.13
C HIS A 117 -12.36 1.98 3.74
N PHE A 118 -11.93 3.00 3.00
CA PHE A 118 -12.80 4.07 2.52
C PHE A 118 -13.83 3.60 1.50
N GLU A 119 -13.47 2.67 0.60
CA GLU A 119 -14.44 2.09 -0.34
C GLU A 119 -15.52 1.27 0.41
N THR A 120 -15.11 0.47 1.39
CA THR A 120 -16.05 -0.29 2.25
C THR A 120 -17.00 0.64 3.01
N LYS A 121 -16.50 1.81 3.42
CA LYS A 121 -17.24 2.82 4.19
C LYS A 121 -17.76 3.97 3.33
N LYS A 122 -17.74 3.83 1.99
CA LYS A 122 -17.94 4.93 1.04
C LYS A 122 -19.24 5.69 1.26
N GLN A 123 -20.33 4.96 1.51
CA GLN A 123 -21.64 5.55 1.78
C GLN A 123 -21.68 6.38 3.07
N GLN A 124 -20.91 5.97 4.08
CA GLN A 124 -20.82 6.69 5.36
C GLN A 124 -20.01 7.98 5.16
N PHE A 125 -18.88 7.90 4.44
CA PHE A 125 -18.11 9.09 4.06
C PHE A 125 -18.89 10.04 3.15
N LEU A 126 -19.71 9.52 2.22
CA LEU A 126 -20.54 10.36 1.35
C LEU A 126 -21.59 11.13 2.15
N LYS A 127 -22.23 10.49 3.12
CA LYS A 127 -23.15 11.18 4.05
C LYS A 127 -22.44 12.25 4.86
N LEU A 128 -21.26 11.93 5.41
CA LEU A 128 -20.43 12.90 6.14
C LEU A 128 -20.07 14.09 5.23
N PHE A 129 -19.68 13.83 4.00
CA PHE A 129 -19.37 14.84 2.99
C PHE A 129 -20.55 15.75 2.70
N MET A 130 -21.72 15.19 2.37
CA MET A 130 -22.95 15.95 2.11
C MET A 130 -23.34 16.84 3.30
N ASN A 131 -23.20 16.32 4.52
CA ASN A 131 -23.44 17.08 5.74
C ASN A 131 -22.44 18.25 5.90
N SER A 132 -21.17 18.00 5.62
CA SER A 132 -20.10 19.00 5.73
C SER A 132 -20.29 20.14 4.72
N ILE A 133 -20.69 19.81 3.49
CA ILE A 133 -20.92 20.80 2.42
C ILE A 133 -22.33 21.40 2.42
N LYS A 134 -23.22 20.89 3.28
CA LYS A 134 -24.63 21.27 3.41
C LYS A 134 -25.41 21.20 2.08
N LYS A 135 -25.13 20.17 1.26
CA LYS A 135 -25.79 19.94 -0.03
C LYS A 135 -25.91 18.44 -0.32
N GLU A 136 -26.99 18.05 -0.98
CA GLU A 136 -27.26 16.67 -1.43
C GLU A 136 -26.61 16.37 -2.79
N GLN A 137 -25.33 16.67 -2.94
CA GLN A 137 -24.60 16.41 -4.19
C GLN A 137 -23.25 15.76 -3.90
N ALA A 138 -22.85 14.83 -4.77
CA ALA A 138 -21.54 14.17 -4.72
C ALA A 138 -20.43 14.99 -5.39
N HIS A 139 -20.64 16.30 -5.53
CA HIS A 139 -19.70 17.23 -6.16
C HIS A 139 -19.52 18.48 -5.30
N CYS A 140 -18.34 19.07 -5.30
CA CYS A 140 -18.07 20.28 -4.55
C CYS A 140 -17.19 21.29 -5.29
N ASP A 141 -17.25 22.54 -4.86
CA ASP A 141 -16.20 23.52 -5.13
C ASP A 141 -15.06 23.41 -4.10
N GLN A 142 -14.04 24.25 -4.27
CA GLN A 142 -12.86 24.24 -3.40
C GLN A 142 -13.17 24.62 -1.94
N ASN A 143 -14.12 25.52 -1.68
CA ASN A 143 -14.45 25.96 -0.33
C ASN A 143 -15.24 24.88 0.42
N GLN A 144 -16.15 24.22 -0.28
CA GLN A 144 -16.89 23.08 0.22
C GLN A 144 -15.96 21.90 0.52
N MET A 145 -15.00 21.61 -0.37
CA MET A 145 -13.97 20.61 -0.12
C MET A 145 -13.16 20.93 1.16
N LYS A 146 -12.71 22.18 1.32
CA LYS A 146 -12.01 22.62 2.54
C LYS A 146 -12.87 22.44 3.80
N SER A 147 -14.18 22.69 3.70
CA SER A 147 -15.12 22.49 4.82
C SER A 147 -15.17 21.02 5.23
N PHE A 148 -15.28 20.10 4.28
CA PHE A 148 -15.24 18.66 4.55
C PHE A 148 -13.92 18.21 5.21
N TYR A 149 -12.78 18.65 4.69
CA TYR A 149 -11.49 18.30 5.28
C TYR A 149 -11.30 18.89 6.67
N LYS A 150 -11.81 20.10 6.92
CA LYS A 150 -11.83 20.70 8.26
C LYS A 150 -12.67 19.87 9.23
N ASP A 151 -13.85 19.43 8.83
CA ASP A 151 -14.72 18.61 9.68
C ASP A 151 -14.05 17.27 10.04
N ILE A 152 -13.29 16.67 9.11
CA ILE A 152 -12.48 15.49 9.40
C ILE A 152 -11.32 15.82 10.34
N ASP A 153 -10.59 16.92 10.10
CA ASP A 153 -9.47 17.36 10.93
C ASP A 153 -9.90 17.57 12.38
N ASP A 154 -11.02 18.29 12.58
CA ASP A 154 -11.59 18.60 13.90
C ASP A 154 -12.04 17.33 14.62
N LYS A 155 -12.74 16.41 13.92
CA LYS A 155 -13.21 15.14 14.51
C LYS A 155 -12.07 14.20 14.88
N LEU A 156 -11.03 14.14 14.05
CA LEU A 156 -9.84 13.31 14.26
C LEU A 156 -8.78 13.99 15.14
N LYS A 157 -8.99 15.26 15.53
CA LYS A 157 -8.06 16.08 16.33
C LYS A 157 -6.66 16.17 15.69
N LEU A 158 -6.61 16.47 14.40
CA LEU A 158 -5.35 16.55 13.63
C LEU A 158 -4.66 17.90 13.71
N ASN A 159 -5.18 18.82 14.53
CA ASN A 159 -4.59 20.13 14.83
C ASN A 159 -4.29 20.96 13.56
N GLY A 160 -5.15 20.88 12.56
CA GLY A 160 -5.03 21.60 11.30
C GLY A 160 -4.13 20.94 10.25
N SER A 161 -3.50 19.80 10.55
CA SER A 161 -2.57 19.13 9.61
C SER A 161 -3.22 18.77 8.28
N LEU A 162 -4.49 18.33 8.29
CA LEU A 162 -5.22 17.99 7.08
C LEU A 162 -5.62 19.25 6.31
N ASN A 163 -5.97 20.33 7.02
CA ASN A 163 -6.23 21.62 6.40
C ASN A 163 -4.97 22.22 5.75
N GLU A 164 -3.80 22.11 6.38
CA GLU A 164 -2.52 22.51 5.80
C GLU A 164 -2.20 21.72 4.53
N PHE A 165 -2.44 20.40 4.54
CA PHE A 165 -2.31 19.57 3.34
C PHE A 165 -3.20 20.07 2.19
N VAL A 166 -4.48 20.36 2.45
CA VAL A 166 -5.40 20.85 1.42
C VAL A 166 -4.94 22.18 0.82
N ASN A 167 -4.39 23.07 1.64
CA ASN A 167 -3.92 24.38 1.18
C ASN A 167 -2.56 24.31 0.45
N SER A 168 -1.72 23.34 0.79
CA SER A 168 -0.39 23.15 0.18
C SER A 168 -0.41 22.26 -1.07
N ASN A 169 -1.35 21.32 -1.19
CA ASN A 169 -1.43 20.38 -2.29
C ASN A 169 -1.76 21.10 -3.63
N LYS A 170 -0.88 20.96 -4.62
CA LYS A 170 -1.02 21.60 -5.94
C LYS A 170 -2.22 21.05 -6.71
N THR A 171 -2.44 19.75 -6.67
CA THR A 171 -3.57 19.07 -7.34
C THR A 171 -4.90 19.57 -6.79
N LEU A 172 -5.04 19.63 -5.47
CA LEU A 172 -6.24 20.16 -4.82
C LEU A 172 -6.49 21.64 -5.11
N ARG A 173 -5.44 22.45 -5.31
CA ARG A 173 -5.56 23.86 -5.69
C ARG A 173 -5.99 24.08 -7.14
N GLN A 174 -5.66 23.14 -8.03
CA GLN A 174 -6.06 23.22 -9.45
C GLN A 174 -7.52 22.82 -9.66
N LEU A 175 -8.10 22.06 -8.74
CA LEU A 175 -9.49 21.66 -8.72
C LEU A 175 -10.39 22.83 -8.31
N LYS A 176 -10.83 23.63 -9.29
CA LYS A 176 -11.59 24.88 -9.04
C LYS A 176 -13.08 24.66 -8.80
N GLN A 177 -13.75 23.84 -9.62
CA GLN A 177 -15.19 23.63 -9.56
C GLN A 177 -15.56 22.18 -9.95
N ASN A 178 -16.71 21.71 -9.47
CA ASN A 178 -17.28 20.41 -9.77
C ASN A 178 -16.37 19.21 -9.47
N VAL A 179 -15.68 19.24 -8.34
CA VAL A 179 -14.82 18.15 -7.87
C VAL A 179 -15.69 17.00 -7.39
N SER A 180 -15.54 15.81 -7.95
CA SER A 180 -16.27 14.63 -7.50
C SER A 180 -15.82 14.19 -6.11
N PHE A 181 -16.75 13.61 -5.35
CA PHE A 181 -16.48 13.01 -4.05
C PHE A 181 -15.39 11.93 -4.12
N ASP A 182 -15.35 11.14 -5.20
CA ASP A 182 -14.30 10.13 -5.40
C ASP A 182 -12.90 10.77 -5.46
N ASN A 183 -12.76 11.93 -6.12
CA ASN A 183 -11.48 12.65 -6.16
C ASN A 183 -11.09 13.16 -4.77
N VAL A 184 -12.06 13.67 -4.01
CA VAL A 184 -11.83 14.11 -2.62
C VAL A 184 -11.38 12.93 -1.76
N LEU A 185 -12.07 11.79 -1.83
CA LEU A 185 -11.74 10.60 -1.05
C LEU A 185 -10.38 10.00 -1.43
N ASN A 186 -10.02 10.06 -2.72
CA ASN A 186 -8.71 9.65 -3.21
C ASN A 186 -7.57 10.51 -2.64
N GLU A 187 -7.74 11.83 -2.60
CA GLU A 187 -6.73 12.72 -2.02
C GLU A 187 -6.63 12.57 -0.50
N LEU A 188 -7.75 12.31 0.20
CA LEU A 188 -7.73 11.91 1.61
C LEU A 188 -6.96 10.60 1.81
N THR A 189 -7.15 9.61 0.93
CA THR A 189 -6.42 8.33 0.98
C THR A 189 -4.92 8.55 0.86
N LYS A 190 -4.48 9.38 -0.09
CA LYS A 190 -3.08 9.77 -0.24
C LYS A 190 -2.54 10.48 0.99
N TYR A 191 -3.30 11.38 1.60
CA TYR A 191 -2.88 12.02 2.84
C TYR A 191 -2.63 10.98 3.94
N CYS A 192 -3.59 10.07 4.15
CA CYS A 192 -3.51 9.04 5.20
C CYS A 192 -2.35 8.05 4.98
N SER A 193 -2.01 7.75 3.73
CA SER A 193 -0.90 6.85 3.41
C SER A 193 0.47 7.42 3.81
N HIS A 194 0.63 8.74 3.90
CA HIS A 194 1.91 9.36 4.27
C HIS A 194 2.02 9.72 5.76
N HIS A 195 0.91 9.76 6.50
CA HIS A 195 0.89 10.16 7.91
C HIS A 195 0.80 8.94 8.83
N GLN A 196 1.94 8.50 9.38
CA GLN A 196 2.07 7.24 10.13
C GLN A 196 1.16 7.16 11.38
N ASN A 197 0.84 8.29 12.00
CA ASN A 197 0.04 8.37 13.22
C ASN A 197 -1.46 8.05 12.99
N LEU A 198 -1.93 8.10 11.74
CA LEU A 198 -3.30 7.75 11.41
C LEU A 198 -3.43 6.24 11.27
N THR A 199 -4.45 5.67 11.87
CA THR A 199 -4.79 4.24 11.70
C THR A 199 -6.18 4.12 11.08
N LEU A 200 -6.51 2.95 10.52
CA LEU A 200 -7.87 2.69 10.04
C LEU A 200 -8.90 2.85 11.16
N GLU A 201 -8.54 2.41 12.38
CA GLU A 201 -9.38 2.50 13.57
C GLU A 201 -9.69 3.95 13.97
N SER A 202 -8.76 4.88 13.69
CA SER A 202 -8.97 6.31 13.94
C SER A 202 -10.19 6.85 13.20
N PHE A 203 -10.55 6.29 12.04
CA PHE A 203 -11.70 6.74 11.24
C PHE A 203 -13.04 6.17 11.72
N ASN A 204 -13.04 5.18 12.63
CA ASN A 204 -14.28 4.64 13.18
C ASN A 204 -15.05 5.68 14.00
N ILE A 205 -14.38 6.69 14.57
CA ILE A 205 -15.04 7.75 15.35
C ILE A 205 -15.84 8.74 14.48
N LEU A 206 -15.72 8.66 13.16
CA LEU A 206 -16.44 9.53 12.23
C LEU A 206 -17.90 9.13 12.03
N PHE A 207 -18.27 7.92 12.45
CA PHE A 207 -19.56 7.26 12.22
C PHE A 207 -20.14 6.71 13.52
#